data_AF-A0A2K9EI06-F1
#
_entry.id   AF-A0A2K9EI06-F1
#
_cell.length_a   1.000
_cell.length_b   1.000
_cell.length_c   1.000
_cell.angle_alpha   90.00
_cell.angle_beta   90.00
_cell.angle_gamma   90.00
#
_symmetry.space_group_name_H-M   'P 1'
#
loop_
_entity.id
_entity.type
_entity.pdbx_description
1 polymer ?
#
loop_
_entity_poly.entity_id
_entity_poly.type
_entity_poly.pdbx_seq_one_letter_code
_entity_poly.pdbx_strand_id
1 'polypeptide(L)'
;MNFSRFKEIVIKNRAYAGSVKETLKVFQDRVRWDGDIPKIIKEIGEKLDVLVFQVPMADSDFGAVFLDTGYSKYMLLNSSQPRNKMYFSFCHDIYHIICGVPDYINEKREVHFNQDYDSNDNERKANLFAANLLMPELEFKKMYELYKDDNKDIEKIVAKLMNYFSSPFVAVLIRLYELEILERIEDVKEILEYGDNQIRELFDSLWLDRDILEPTYKDEMPFILEMIKTEGADLIEKQLLSEYNYNRIVEGIKKIYSDIRKKD
;
A
#
# COMPACT_ATOMS: atom_id res chain seq x y z
N MET A 1 -3.76 0.32 17.68
CA MET A 1 -3.39 -1.11 17.62
C MET A 1 -3.16 -1.62 19.04
N ASN A 2 -3.61 -2.84 19.40
CA ASN A 2 -3.37 -3.39 20.74
C ASN A 2 -1.88 -3.78 20.94
N PHE A 3 -1.34 -3.50 22.13
CA PHE A 3 0.05 -3.78 22.49
C PHE A 3 0.48 -5.26 22.36
N SER A 4 -0.41 -6.20 22.69
CA SER A 4 -0.14 -7.64 22.54
C SER A 4 0.06 -8.00 21.07
N ARG A 5 -0.78 -7.45 20.19
CA ARG A 5 -0.68 -7.65 18.74
C ARG A 5 0.61 -7.04 18.19
N PHE A 6 0.98 -5.85 18.64
CA PHE A 6 2.25 -5.22 18.27
C PHE A 6 3.45 -6.12 18.58
N LYS A 7 3.51 -6.67 19.81
CA LYS A 7 4.57 -7.60 20.22
C LYS A 7 4.61 -8.83 19.32
N GLU A 8 3.45 -9.41 19.03
CA GLU A 8 3.35 -10.57 18.15
C GLU A 8 3.89 -10.28 16.75
N ILE A 9 3.51 -9.14 16.14
CA ILE A 9 4.00 -8.72 14.82
C ILE A 9 5.51 -8.60 14.83
N VAL A 10 6.10 -7.90 15.80
CA VAL A 10 7.56 -7.73 15.88
C VAL A 10 8.29 -9.07 16.00
N ILE A 11 7.77 -10.00 16.81
CA ILE A 11 8.36 -11.34 16.98
C ILE A 11 8.27 -12.13 15.67
N LYS A 12 7.10 -12.14 15.03
CA LYS A 12 6.87 -12.85 13.76
C LYS A 12 7.72 -12.28 12.63
N ASN A 13 7.88 -10.96 12.56
CA ASN A 13 8.66 -10.30 11.52
C ASN A 13 10.13 -10.75 11.54
N ARG A 14 10.72 -10.99 12.72
CA ARG A 14 12.06 -11.56 12.85
C ARG A 14 12.17 -12.94 12.20
N ALA A 15 11.14 -13.77 12.34
CA ALA A 15 11.12 -15.10 11.72
C ALA A 15 10.96 -15.03 10.18
N TYR A 16 10.28 -14.01 9.66
CA TYR A 16 10.02 -13.86 8.23
C TYR A 16 11.06 -13.03 7.46
N ALA A 17 11.95 -12.32 8.16
CA ALA A 17 12.93 -11.39 7.58
C ALA A 17 13.77 -12.02 6.45
N GLY A 18 14.22 -13.26 6.61
CA GLY A 18 14.97 -13.99 5.57
C GLY A 18 14.16 -14.16 4.29
N SER A 19 12.95 -14.72 4.39
CA SER A 19 12.08 -14.94 3.23
C SER A 19 11.64 -13.63 2.55
N VAL A 20 11.33 -12.59 3.33
CA VAL A 20 10.95 -11.28 2.76
C VAL A 20 12.12 -10.62 2.06
N LYS A 21 13.34 -10.78 2.58
CA LYS A 21 14.56 -10.28 1.92
C LYS A 21 14.79 -10.95 0.56
N GLU A 22 14.44 -12.22 0.42
CA GLU A 22 14.48 -12.91 -0.89
C GLU A 22 13.44 -12.34 -1.84
N THR A 23 12.20 -12.13 -1.38
CA THR A 23 11.15 -11.51 -2.21
C THR A 23 11.51 -10.08 -2.63
N LEU A 24 12.14 -9.29 -1.76
CA LEU A 24 12.64 -7.94 -2.10
C LEU A 24 13.69 -7.97 -3.19
N LYS A 25 14.59 -8.98 -3.20
CA LYS A 25 15.56 -9.14 -4.30
C LYS A 25 14.84 -9.43 -5.61
N VAL A 26 13.82 -10.29 -5.60
CA VAL A 26 13.01 -10.57 -6.80
C VAL A 26 12.32 -9.29 -7.30
N PHE A 27 11.79 -8.47 -6.41
CA PHE A 27 11.25 -7.16 -6.76
C PHE A 27 12.31 -6.26 -7.43
N GLN A 28 13.47 -6.12 -6.78
CA GLN A 28 14.58 -5.29 -7.26
C GLN A 28 15.09 -5.75 -8.63
N ASP A 29 15.18 -7.06 -8.87
CA ASP A 29 15.64 -7.62 -10.15
C ASP A 29 14.65 -7.35 -11.29
N ARG A 30 13.33 -7.36 -11.00
CA ARG A 30 12.26 -7.09 -11.97
C ARG A 30 12.10 -5.61 -12.27
N VAL A 31 12.02 -4.77 -11.23
CA VAL A 31 11.70 -3.34 -11.37
C VAL A 31 12.95 -2.52 -11.67
N ARG A 32 14.10 -2.88 -11.10
CA ARG A 32 15.39 -2.18 -11.23
C ARG A 32 15.31 -0.70 -10.84
N TRP A 33 14.66 -0.42 -9.71
CA TRP A 33 14.51 0.91 -9.15
C TRP A 33 14.65 0.89 -7.62
N ASP A 34 15.24 1.96 -7.07
CA ASP A 34 15.53 2.14 -5.64
C ASP A 34 15.09 3.51 -5.09
N GLY A 35 14.34 4.30 -5.85
CA GLY A 35 13.83 5.61 -5.44
C GLY A 35 12.41 5.59 -4.86
N ASP A 36 11.82 6.79 -4.79
CA ASP A 36 10.51 7.08 -4.17
C ASP A 36 9.33 6.34 -4.84
N ILE A 37 8.87 5.25 -4.22
CA ILE A 37 7.80 4.38 -4.72
C ILE A 37 6.52 5.15 -5.09
N PRO A 38 5.96 6.04 -4.23
CA PRO A 38 4.85 6.92 -4.58
C PRO A 38 4.93 7.64 -5.94
N LYS A 39 6.14 8.02 -6.38
CA LYS A 39 6.34 8.77 -7.62
C LYS A 39 6.35 7.90 -8.88
N ILE A 40 6.53 6.59 -8.74
CA ILE A 40 6.73 5.67 -9.88
C ILE A 40 5.79 4.46 -9.88
N ILE A 41 4.62 4.59 -9.25
CA ILE A 41 3.62 3.51 -9.11
C ILE A 41 3.26 2.90 -10.48
N LYS A 42 3.14 3.73 -11.53
CA LYS A 42 2.75 3.28 -12.87
C LYS A 42 3.86 2.46 -13.52
N GLU A 43 5.09 2.94 -13.43
CA GLU A 43 6.29 2.27 -13.95
C GLU A 43 6.53 0.93 -13.24
N ILE A 44 6.30 0.86 -11.92
CA ILE A 44 6.33 -0.41 -11.18
C ILE A 44 5.29 -1.38 -11.74
N GLY A 45 4.05 -0.90 -11.96
CA GLY A 45 2.99 -1.68 -12.58
C GLY A 45 3.42 -2.26 -13.93
N GLU A 46 3.93 -1.41 -14.82
CA GLU A 46 4.43 -1.83 -16.15
C GLU A 46 5.54 -2.88 -16.05
N LYS A 47 6.51 -2.71 -15.14
CA LYS A 47 7.60 -3.69 -14.93
C LYS A 47 7.11 -5.03 -14.38
N LEU A 48 5.97 -5.04 -13.70
CA LEU A 48 5.34 -6.24 -13.16
C LEU A 48 4.26 -6.82 -14.08
N ASP A 49 4.05 -6.23 -15.27
CA ASP A 49 2.98 -6.60 -16.21
C ASP A 49 1.59 -6.46 -15.57
N VAL A 50 1.35 -5.35 -14.87
CA VAL A 50 0.10 -5.01 -14.17
C VAL A 50 -0.35 -3.60 -14.52
N LEU A 51 -1.58 -3.46 -15.02
CA LEU A 51 -2.20 -2.16 -15.21
C LEU A 51 -2.69 -1.60 -13.86
N VAL A 52 -1.94 -0.64 -13.32
CA VAL A 52 -2.25 0.00 -12.04
C VAL A 52 -3.03 1.29 -12.29
N PHE A 53 -4.14 1.54 -11.59
CA PHE A 53 -4.87 2.81 -11.65
C PHE A 53 -5.65 3.13 -10.37
N GLN A 54 -5.95 4.40 -10.14
CA GLN A 54 -6.61 4.92 -8.95
C GLN A 54 -8.10 5.19 -9.20
N VAL A 55 -8.93 4.80 -8.24
CA VAL A 55 -10.36 5.10 -8.20
C VAL A 55 -10.72 5.50 -6.77
N PRO A 56 -11.50 6.58 -6.55
CA PRO A 56 -12.00 6.88 -5.21
C PRO A 56 -13.08 5.84 -4.90
N MET A 57 -12.77 4.81 -4.11
CA MET A 57 -13.74 3.76 -3.78
C MET A 57 -14.53 4.13 -2.53
N ALA A 58 -15.79 3.71 -2.46
CA ALA A 58 -16.68 3.99 -1.34
C ALA A 58 -16.32 3.17 -0.09
N ASP A 59 -15.85 1.94 -0.29
CA ASP A 59 -15.49 1.03 0.80
C ASP A 59 -14.11 1.39 1.37
N SER A 60 -14.08 1.77 2.64
CA SER A 60 -12.85 2.15 3.36
C SER A 60 -12.05 0.96 3.89
N ASP A 61 -12.55 -0.26 3.78
CA ASP A 61 -11.79 -1.45 4.20
C ASP A 61 -10.74 -1.83 3.15
N PHE A 62 -10.99 -1.52 1.87
CA PHE A 62 -10.08 -1.81 0.77
C PHE A 62 -9.09 -0.67 0.54
N GLY A 63 -7.79 -0.97 0.62
CA GLY A 63 -6.73 -0.04 0.21
C GLY A 63 -6.29 -0.22 -1.24
N ALA A 64 -6.35 -1.45 -1.73
CA ALA A 64 -6.10 -1.82 -3.10
C ALA A 64 -6.84 -3.12 -3.45
N VAL A 65 -7.05 -3.37 -4.73
CA VAL A 65 -7.63 -4.61 -5.27
C VAL A 65 -6.77 -5.08 -6.43
N PHE A 66 -6.16 -6.25 -6.29
CA PHE A 66 -5.43 -6.91 -7.38
C PHE A 66 -6.24 -8.05 -8.00
N LEU A 67 -6.36 -8.02 -9.33
CA LEU A 67 -7.05 -9.00 -10.15
C LEU A 67 -6.11 -9.56 -11.22
N ASP A 68 -5.95 -10.89 -11.24
CA ASP A 68 -5.29 -11.62 -12.31
C ASP A 68 -6.35 -12.42 -13.09
N THR A 69 -6.47 -12.15 -14.39
CA THR A 69 -7.42 -12.85 -15.27
C THR A 69 -6.79 -14.04 -16.00
N GLY A 70 -5.50 -14.31 -15.78
CA GLY A 70 -4.68 -15.23 -16.57
C GLY A 70 -4.18 -14.66 -17.91
N TYR A 71 -4.81 -13.58 -18.40
CA TYR A 71 -4.41 -12.89 -19.64
C TYR A 71 -3.87 -11.49 -19.37
N SER A 72 -4.43 -10.82 -18.37
CA SER A 72 -4.06 -9.46 -17.99
C SER A 72 -4.26 -9.28 -16.50
N LYS A 73 -3.42 -8.43 -15.91
CA LYS A 73 -3.42 -8.14 -14.48
C LYS A 73 -3.75 -6.68 -14.24
N TYR A 74 -4.57 -6.44 -13.23
CA TYR A 74 -5.05 -5.12 -12.88
C TYR A 74 -4.86 -4.88 -11.39
N MET A 75 -4.50 -3.65 -11.04
CA MET A 75 -4.46 -3.21 -9.66
C MET A 75 -5.18 -1.88 -9.52
N LEU A 76 -6.27 -1.90 -8.76
CA LEU A 76 -7.05 -0.71 -8.44
C LEU A 76 -6.60 -0.21 -7.08
N LEU A 77 -6.17 1.04 -7.00
CA LEU A 77 -5.79 1.70 -5.76
C LEU A 77 -6.94 2.59 -5.28
N ASN A 78 -7.32 2.44 -4.01
CA ASN A 78 -8.39 3.24 -3.44
C ASN A 78 -7.89 4.64 -3.05
N SER A 79 -8.15 5.63 -3.91
CA SER A 79 -7.73 7.02 -3.69
C SER A 79 -8.57 7.77 -2.65
N SER A 80 -9.60 7.14 -2.08
CA SER A 80 -10.33 7.63 -0.90
C SER A 80 -9.58 7.35 0.42
N GLN A 81 -8.53 6.53 0.39
CA GLN A 81 -7.66 6.31 1.54
C GLN A 81 -6.66 7.47 1.69
N PRO A 82 -6.26 7.82 2.93
CA PRO A 82 -5.04 8.57 3.17
C PRO A 82 -3.87 8.01 2.36
N ARG A 83 -3.10 8.90 1.73
CA ARG A 83 -1.99 8.54 0.82
C ARG A 83 -1.04 7.51 1.42
N ASN A 84 -0.66 7.68 2.68
CA ASN A 84 0.22 6.73 3.37
C ASN A 84 -0.32 5.29 3.42
N LYS A 85 -1.63 5.11 3.63
CA LYS A 85 -2.30 3.80 3.63
C LYS A 85 -2.40 3.22 2.23
N MET A 86 -2.73 4.05 1.24
CA MET A 86 -2.80 3.63 -0.16
C MET A 86 -1.42 3.16 -0.66
N TYR A 87 -0.34 3.89 -0.38
CA TYR A 87 1.02 3.48 -0.76
C TYR A 87 1.46 2.20 -0.05
N PHE A 88 1.10 2.03 1.22
CA PHE A 88 1.36 0.79 1.94
C PHE A 88 0.58 -0.39 1.34
N SER A 89 -0.68 -0.17 0.94
CA SER A 89 -1.52 -1.18 0.26
C SER A 89 -0.94 -1.58 -1.09
N PHE A 90 -0.48 -0.61 -1.87
CA PHE A 90 0.22 -0.86 -3.12
C PHE A 90 1.44 -1.76 -2.92
N CYS A 91 2.30 -1.43 -1.94
CA CYS A 91 3.49 -2.21 -1.65
C CYS A 91 3.16 -3.60 -1.09
N HIS A 92 2.09 -3.72 -0.32
CA HIS A 92 1.57 -4.99 0.17
C HIS A 92 1.13 -5.88 -1.00
N ASP A 93 0.33 -5.37 -1.95
CA ASP A 93 -0.14 -6.18 -3.08
C ASP A 93 0.99 -6.55 -4.07
N ILE A 94 2.08 -5.78 -4.13
CA ILE A 94 3.28 -6.17 -4.88
C ILE A 94 3.86 -7.51 -4.36
N TYR A 95 3.85 -7.74 -3.04
CA TYR A 95 4.27 -9.01 -2.48
C TYR A 95 3.44 -10.16 -3.05
N HIS A 96 2.11 -10.02 -3.07
CA HIS A 96 1.20 -11.03 -3.60
C HIS A 96 1.37 -11.24 -5.11
N ILE A 97 1.68 -10.18 -5.87
CA ILE A 97 2.03 -10.31 -7.30
C ILE A 97 3.29 -11.14 -7.51
N ILE A 98 4.31 -10.95 -6.68
CA ILE A 98 5.59 -11.65 -6.81
C ILE A 98 5.48 -13.11 -6.37
N CYS A 99 4.82 -13.36 -5.24
CA CYS A 99 4.68 -14.68 -4.65
C CYS A 99 3.58 -15.52 -5.33
N GLY A 100 2.72 -14.90 -6.15
CA GLY A 100 1.51 -15.49 -6.69
C GLY A 100 0.35 -15.33 -5.70
N VAL A 101 -0.83 -14.98 -6.20
CA VAL A 101 -2.04 -14.89 -5.36
C VAL A 101 -2.31 -16.29 -4.82
N PRO A 102 -2.40 -16.49 -3.49
CA PRO A 102 -2.89 -17.75 -2.94
C PRO A 102 -4.28 -18.07 -3.53
N ASP A 103 -4.66 -19.35 -3.63
CA ASP A 103 -5.95 -19.80 -4.19
C ASP A 103 -7.23 -19.24 -3.50
N TYR A 104 -7.07 -18.35 -2.52
CA TYR A 104 -8.14 -17.77 -1.72
C TYR A 104 -8.57 -16.40 -2.27
N ILE A 105 -9.39 -16.42 -3.32
CA ILE A 105 -10.12 -15.24 -3.85
C ILE A 105 -11.12 -14.67 -2.81
N ASN A 106 -11.30 -15.30 -1.64
CA ASN A 106 -12.40 -15.02 -0.70
C ASN A 106 -12.00 -14.50 0.69
N GLU A 107 -10.73 -14.21 0.97
CA GLU A 107 -10.34 -13.60 2.26
C GLU A 107 -10.16 -12.08 2.11
N LYS A 108 -10.78 -11.31 3.01
CA LYS A 108 -10.60 -9.85 3.09
C LYS A 108 -9.10 -9.57 3.27
N ARG A 109 -8.49 -8.85 2.33
CA ARG A 109 -7.07 -8.47 2.38
C ARG A 109 -6.91 -7.33 3.38
N GLU A 110 -6.32 -7.63 4.54
CA GLU A 110 -6.13 -6.64 5.60
C GLU A 110 -4.91 -5.76 5.32
N VAL A 111 -5.16 -4.50 4.98
CA VAL A 111 -4.13 -3.44 5.03
C VAL A 111 -4.19 -2.65 6.34
N HIS A 112 -5.14 -2.97 7.21
CA HIS A 112 -5.39 -2.27 8.46
C HIS A 112 -4.92 -3.16 9.63
N PHE A 113 -3.88 -2.72 10.34
CA PHE A 113 -3.30 -3.39 11.53
C PHE A 113 -4.27 -3.57 12.73
N ASN A 114 -5.59 -3.40 12.54
CA ASN A 114 -6.61 -3.29 13.57
C ASN A 114 -7.75 -4.35 13.48
N GLN A 115 -7.77 -5.30 12.52
CA GLN A 115 -8.82 -6.35 12.43
C GLN A 115 -8.26 -7.79 12.53
N ASP A 116 -9.11 -8.77 12.85
CA ASP A 116 -8.76 -10.11 13.37
C ASP A 116 -8.37 -11.18 12.31
N TYR A 117 -7.96 -10.83 11.08
CA TYR A 117 -7.52 -11.81 10.05
C TYR A 117 -6.00 -12.10 10.05
N ASP A 118 -5.32 -11.89 11.16
CA ASP A 118 -3.86 -12.05 11.33
C ASP A 118 -3.39 -13.54 11.41
N SER A 119 -4.24 -14.52 11.09
CA SER A 119 -3.87 -15.94 11.15
C SER A 119 -3.09 -16.43 9.93
N ASN A 120 -2.94 -15.59 8.89
CA ASN A 120 -2.26 -15.95 7.66
C ASN A 120 -0.82 -15.43 7.60
N ASP A 121 0.15 -16.35 7.64
CA ASP A 121 1.58 -16.06 7.51
C ASP A 121 1.93 -15.27 6.23
N ASN A 122 1.16 -15.42 5.14
CA ASN A 122 1.38 -14.68 3.89
C ASN A 122 1.03 -13.20 4.02
N GLU A 123 -0.07 -12.84 4.70
CA GLU A 123 -0.45 -11.44 4.93
C GLU A 123 0.57 -10.73 5.83
N ARG A 124 1.11 -11.44 6.83
CA ARG A 124 2.20 -10.93 7.68
C ARG A 124 3.47 -10.65 6.89
N LYS A 125 3.85 -11.57 5.98
CA LYS A 125 4.98 -11.37 5.08
C LYS A 125 4.74 -10.22 4.10
N ALA A 126 3.52 -10.05 3.60
CA ALA A 126 3.15 -8.93 2.73
C ALA A 126 3.29 -7.58 3.46
N ASN A 127 2.82 -7.49 4.70
CA ASN A 127 3.00 -6.30 5.54
C ASN A 127 4.48 -6.01 5.84
N LEU A 128 5.26 -7.04 6.17
CA LEU A 128 6.71 -6.88 6.37
C LEU A 128 7.41 -6.45 5.08
N PHE A 129 7.05 -7.05 3.94
CA PHE A 129 7.58 -6.67 2.63
C PHE A 129 7.27 -5.21 2.31
N ALA A 130 6.03 -4.77 2.49
CA ALA A 130 5.62 -3.38 2.26
C ALA A 130 6.42 -2.41 3.12
N ALA A 131 6.60 -2.71 4.41
CA ALA A 131 7.41 -1.92 5.32
C ALA A 131 8.88 -1.84 4.88
N ASN A 132 9.49 -2.96 4.47
CA ASN A 132 10.88 -2.98 4.01
C ASN A 132 11.07 -2.28 2.66
N LEU A 133 10.06 -2.32 1.78
CA LEU A 133 10.10 -1.67 0.47
C LEU A 133 9.97 -0.16 0.61
N LEU A 134 9.02 0.33 1.41
CA LEU A 134 8.83 1.76 1.66
C LEU A 134 9.89 2.36 2.58
N MET A 135 10.42 1.58 3.51
CA MET A 135 11.41 2.03 4.50
C MET A 135 12.69 1.18 4.42
N PRO A 136 13.52 1.33 3.36
CA PRO A 136 14.77 0.61 3.21
C PRO A 136 15.69 0.84 4.41
N GLU A 137 16.29 -0.25 4.93
CA GLU A 137 17.04 -0.23 6.20
C GLU A 137 18.11 0.88 6.27
N LEU A 138 18.93 1.00 5.22
CA LEU A 138 20.04 1.96 5.20
C LEU A 138 19.54 3.40 5.27
N GLU A 139 18.49 3.72 4.53
CA GLU A 139 17.92 5.07 4.49
C GLU A 139 17.15 5.37 5.78
N PHE A 140 16.38 4.40 6.28
CA PHE A 140 15.63 4.53 7.53
C PHE A 140 16.55 4.83 8.71
N LYS A 141 17.66 4.09 8.87
CA LYS A 141 18.65 4.34 9.92
C LYS A 141 19.28 5.75 9.81
N LYS A 142 19.60 6.20 8.58
CA LYS A 142 20.14 7.54 8.36
C LYS A 142 19.16 8.64 8.77
N MET A 143 17.91 8.52 8.36
CA MET A 143 16.87 9.52 8.68
C MET A 143 16.50 9.51 10.17
N TYR A 144 16.51 8.34 10.81
CA TYR A 144 16.31 8.24 12.25
C TYR A 144 17.39 9.01 13.02
N GLU A 145 18.68 8.79 12.72
CA GLU A 145 19.76 9.53 13.41
C GLU A 145 19.65 11.04 13.19
N LEU A 146 19.35 11.48 11.96
CA LEU A 146 19.13 12.90 11.66
C LEU A 146 18.02 13.50 12.54
N TYR A 147 16.89 12.82 12.70
CA TYR A 147 15.75 13.36 13.46
C TYR A 147 15.91 13.26 14.97
N LYS A 148 16.66 12.27 15.44
CA LYS A 148 17.00 12.05 16.85
C LYS A 148 17.91 13.15 17.40
N ASP A 149 18.84 13.66 16.60
CA ASP A 149 19.71 14.76 17.02
C ASP A 149 18.92 16.04 17.36
N ASP A 150 17.82 16.26 16.62
CA ASP A 150 16.96 17.44 16.79
C ASP A 150 15.81 17.23 17.79
N ASN A 151 15.47 15.99 18.18
CA ASN A 151 14.28 15.68 18.99
C ASN A 151 14.54 14.51 19.93
N LYS A 152 14.19 14.68 21.21
CA LYS A 152 14.27 13.59 22.21
C LYS A 152 12.98 12.77 22.31
N ASP A 153 11.86 13.33 21.85
CA ASP A 153 10.54 12.71 21.97
C ASP A 153 10.32 11.76 20.79
N ILE A 154 10.11 10.48 21.09
CA ILE A 154 10.07 9.42 20.08
C ILE A 154 8.86 9.57 19.14
N GLU A 155 7.71 10.03 19.62
CA GLU A 155 6.52 10.30 18.82
C GLU A 155 6.77 11.35 17.74
N LYS A 156 7.62 12.35 18.01
CA LYS A 156 8.00 13.37 17.03
C LYS A 156 8.94 12.80 15.96
N ILE A 157 9.89 11.95 16.37
CA ILE A 157 10.77 11.24 15.43
C ILE A 157 9.93 10.34 14.52
N VAL A 158 8.97 9.60 15.07
CA VAL A 158 8.06 8.73 14.32
C VAL A 158 7.23 9.54 13.33
N ALA A 159 6.68 10.69 13.72
CA ALA A 159 5.94 11.56 12.81
C ALA A 159 6.81 12.09 11.65
N LYS A 160 8.07 12.46 11.92
CA LYS A 160 9.02 12.88 10.87
C LYS A 160 9.37 11.75 9.90
N LEU A 161 9.61 10.54 10.42
CA LEU A 161 9.86 9.34 9.60
C LEU A 161 8.63 8.95 8.77
N MET A 162 7.45 9.02 9.38
CA MET A 162 6.15 8.81 8.71
C MET A 162 6.00 9.74 7.51
N ASN A 163 6.28 11.03 7.70
CA ASN A 163 6.27 12.03 6.65
C ASN A 163 7.31 11.72 5.55
N TYR A 164 8.55 11.43 5.93
CA TYR A 164 9.64 11.17 4.98
C TYR A 164 9.38 9.95 4.09
N PHE A 165 8.97 8.82 4.69
CA PHE A 165 8.75 7.56 3.98
C PHE A 165 7.32 7.37 3.47
N SER A 166 6.45 8.38 3.63
CA SER A 166 5.03 8.32 3.25
C SER A 166 4.33 7.04 3.75
N SER A 167 4.67 6.60 4.95
CA SER A 167 4.27 5.29 5.51
C SER A 167 3.29 5.46 6.68
N PRO A 168 2.47 4.45 7.03
CA PRO A 168 1.60 4.54 8.20
C PRO A 168 2.41 4.68 9.51
N PHE A 169 1.89 5.48 10.46
CA PHE A 169 2.54 5.75 11.75
C PHE A 169 2.93 4.46 12.50
N VAL A 170 2.00 3.50 12.54
CA VAL A 170 2.22 2.18 13.15
C VAL A 170 3.29 1.37 12.43
N ALA A 171 3.37 1.44 11.10
CA ALA A 171 4.39 0.72 10.33
C ALA A 171 5.80 1.25 10.66
N VAL A 172 5.94 2.56 10.85
CA VAL A 172 7.20 3.19 11.30
C VAL A 172 7.60 2.70 12.69
N LEU A 173 6.64 2.62 13.62
CA LEU A 173 6.90 2.06 14.95
C LEU A 173 7.40 0.62 14.85
N ILE A 174 6.70 -0.24 14.10
CA ILE A 174 7.13 -1.63 13.89
C ILE A 174 8.56 -1.67 13.32
N ARG A 175 8.85 -0.82 12.32
CA ARG A 175 10.15 -0.75 11.65
C ARG A 175 11.31 -0.41 12.60
N LEU A 176 11.08 0.46 13.58
CA LEU A 176 12.08 0.79 14.61
C LEU A 176 12.50 -0.44 15.43
N TYR A 177 11.57 -1.34 15.76
CA TYR A 177 11.86 -2.56 16.51
C TYR A 177 12.40 -3.69 15.64
N GLU A 178 11.97 -3.78 14.38
CA GLU A 178 12.55 -4.71 13.40
C GLU A 178 14.04 -4.48 13.21
N LEU A 179 14.45 -3.21 13.20
CA LEU A 179 15.84 -2.79 12.99
C LEU A 179 16.64 -2.67 14.30
N GLU A 180 16.05 -3.06 15.42
CA GLU A 180 16.67 -3.00 16.77
C GLU A 180 17.14 -1.58 17.14
N ILE A 181 16.49 -0.55 16.60
CA ILE A 181 16.74 0.86 16.95
C ILE A 181 16.14 1.18 18.31
N LEU A 182 14.94 0.64 18.57
CA LEU A 182 14.31 0.63 19.89
C LEU A 182 14.31 -0.80 20.43
N GLU A 183 14.65 -0.94 21.71
CA GLU A 183 14.76 -2.25 22.35
C GLU A 183 13.57 -2.55 23.27
N ARG A 184 13.10 -1.57 24.04
CA ARG A 184 12.00 -1.75 25.00
C ARG A 184 10.68 -1.41 24.34
N ILE A 185 9.86 -2.44 24.12
CA ILE A 185 8.54 -2.29 23.47
C ILE A 185 7.59 -1.47 24.36
N GLU A 186 7.78 -1.51 25.67
CA GLU A 186 7.03 -0.74 26.65
C GLU A 186 7.11 0.77 26.44
N ASP A 187 8.20 1.27 25.84
CA ASP A 187 8.45 2.70 25.62
C ASP A 187 7.46 3.33 24.62
N VAL A 188 6.76 2.52 23.80
CA VAL A 188 5.79 3.02 22.81
C VAL A 188 4.34 2.63 23.12
N LYS A 189 4.07 2.06 24.30
CA LYS A 189 2.73 1.56 24.64
C LYS A 189 1.65 2.64 24.50
N GLU A 190 1.92 3.83 25.02
CA GLU A 190 1.01 4.98 24.94
C GLU A 190 0.89 5.51 23.50
N ILE A 191 1.98 5.44 22.74
CA ILE A 191 2.06 5.95 21.36
C ILE A 191 1.30 5.06 20.38
N LEU A 192 1.16 3.77 20.67
CA LEU A 192 0.37 2.82 19.87
C LEU A 192 -1.16 3.10 19.90
N GLU A 193 -1.60 3.92 20.84
CA GLU A 193 -3.00 4.36 20.99
C GLU A 193 -3.28 5.67 20.23
N TYR A 194 -2.26 6.29 19.61
CA TYR A 194 -2.45 7.51 18.82
C TYR A 194 -3.40 7.24 17.65
N GLY A 195 -4.48 8.02 17.61
CA GLY A 195 -5.41 8.06 16.49
C GLY A 195 -5.06 9.17 15.51
N ASP A 196 -5.91 9.31 14.48
CA ASP A 196 -5.69 10.26 13.39
C ASP A 196 -5.58 11.71 13.90
N ASN A 197 -6.33 12.09 14.95
CA ASN A 197 -6.28 13.44 15.52
C ASN A 197 -4.93 13.74 16.19
N GLN A 198 -4.42 12.83 17.03
CA GLN A 198 -3.12 13.02 17.68
C GLN A 198 -1.98 13.05 16.66
N ILE A 199 -2.06 12.21 15.62
CA ILE A 199 -1.09 12.23 14.51
C ILE A 199 -1.14 13.57 13.78
N ARG A 200 -2.34 14.12 13.52
CA ARG A 200 -2.50 15.45 12.91
C ARG A 200 -1.91 16.56 13.79
N GLU A 201 -2.15 16.52 15.10
CA GLU A 201 -1.56 17.49 16.05
C GLU A 201 -0.02 17.41 16.08
N LEU A 202 0.56 16.20 15.98
CA LEU A 202 2.01 16.05 15.84
C LEU A 202 2.52 16.72 14.56
N PHE A 203 1.87 16.48 13.42
CA PHE A 203 2.24 17.10 12.15
C PHE A 203 2.20 18.63 12.25
N ASP A 204 1.18 19.18 12.90
CA ASP A 204 1.01 20.63 13.08
C ASP A 204 2.10 21.20 13.97
N SER A 205 2.38 20.55 15.11
CA SER A 205 3.42 20.99 16.04
C SER A 205 4.82 20.99 15.42
N LEU A 206 5.04 20.13 14.43
CA LEU A 206 6.31 19.95 13.72
C LEU A 206 6.38 20.67 12.39
N TRP A 207 5.31 21.37 11.99
CA TRP A 207 5.19 22.06 10.69
C TRP A 207 5.44 21.13 9.49
N LEU A 208 4.96 19.88 9.59
CA LEU A 208 5.04 18.89 8.53
C LEU A 208 3.89 19.03 7.54
N ASP A 209 4.12 18.59 6.30
CA ASP A 209 3.07 18.54 5.30
C ASP A 209 2.05 17.43 5.64
N ARG A 210 0.77 17.81 5.73
CA ARG A 210 -0.33 16.88 6.05
C ARG A 210 -0.79 16.06 4.86
N ASP A 211 -0.23 16.32 3.69
CA ASP A 211 -0.57 15.68 2.45
C ASP A 211 -0.71 14.15 2.56
N ILE A 212 0.26 13.48 3.20
CA ILE A 212 0.24 12.02 3.33
C ILE A 212 -0.90 11.47 4.20
N LEU A 213 -1.55 12.33 5.00
CA LEU A 213 -2.70 12.03 5.86
C LEU A 213 -4.03 12.21 5.12
N GLU A 214 -4.01 12.80 3.93
CA GLU A 214 -5.20 13.11 3.16
C GLU A 214 -5.38 12.19 1.96
N PRO A 215 -6.63 11.87 1.60
CA PRO A 215 -6.96 11.20 0.34
C PRO A 215 -6.71 12.12 -0.86
N THR A 216 -6.40 11.53 -2.01
CA THR A 216 -6.23 12.29 -3.26
C THR A 216 -7.54 12.41 -4.05
N TYR A 217 -8.48 11.49 -3.82
CA TYR A 217 -9.69 11.30 -4.62
C TYR A 217 -9.43 11.21 -6.13
N LYS A 218 -8.21 10.83 -6.53
CA LYS A 218 -7.82 10.69 -7.93
C LYS A 218 -8.68 9.62 -8.60
N ASP A 219 -9.30 9.98 -9.72
CA ASP A 219 -10.16 9.10 -10.48
C ASP A 219 -9.62 8.93 -11.90
N GLU A 220 -8.99 7.78 -12.15
CA GLU A 220 -8.35 7.46 -13.42
C GLU A 220 -9.24 6.60 -14.32
N MET A 221 -10.42 6.18 -13.83
CA MET A 221 -11.35 5.35 -14.62
C MET A 221 -11.77 6.00 -15.95
N PRO A 222 -11.98 7.33 -16.05
CA PRO A 222 -12.29 7.95 -17.34
C PRO A 222 -11.23 7.70 -18.42
N PHE A 223 -9.94 7.68 -18.05
CA PHE A 223 -8.85 7.38 -19.00
C PHE A 223 -8.86 5.91 -19.42
N ILE A 224 -9.16 5.00 -18.47
CA ILE A 224 -9.32 3.58 -18.77
C ILE A 224 -10.48 3.34 -19.74
N LEU A 225 -11.62 4.03 -19.55
CA LEU A 225 -12.77 3.93 -20.46
C LEU A 225 -12.45 4.42 -21.87
N GLU A 226 -11.66 5.48 -22.02
CA GLU A 226 -11.26 5.98 -23.35
C GLU A 226 -10.26 5.03 -24.03
N MET A 227 -9.36 4.40 -23.27
CA MET A 227 -8.47 3.35 -23.76
C MET A 227 -9.28 2.15 -24.27
N ILE A 228 -10.23 1.65 -23.47
CA ILE A 228 -11.12 0.55 -23.87
C ILE A 228 -11.91 0.89 -25.13
N LYS A 229 -12.35 2.15 -25.28
CA LYS A 229 -13.07 2.59 -26.47
C LYS A 229 -12.20 2.58 -27.72
N THR A 230 -10.96 3.01 -27.61
CA THR A 230 -10.00 3.02 -28.72
C THR A 230 -9.67 1.59 -29.15
N GLU A 231 -9.28 0.73 -28.21
CA GLU A 231 -8.97 -0.68 -28.49
C GLU A 231 -10.21 -1.46 -28.97
N GLY A 232 -11.38 -1.20 -28.38
CA GLY A 232 -12.63 -1.83 -28.78
C GLY A 232 -13.01 -1.50 -30.22
N ALA A 233 -12.83 -0.25 -30.66
CA ALA A 233 -13.09 0.15 -32.03
C ALA A 233 -12.17 -0.58 -33.03
N ASP A 234 -10.88 -0.68 -32.73
CA ASP A 234 -9.90 -1.42 -33.55
C ASP A 234 -10.24 -2.92 -33.64
N LEU A 235 -10.64 -3.55 -32.52
CA LEU A 235 -11.05 -4.96 -32.52
C LEU A 235 -12.35 -5.21 -33.29
N ILE A 236 -13.30 -4.26 -33.28
CA ILE A 236 -14.53 -4.34 -34.08
C ILE A 236 -14.19 -4.23 -35.56
N GLU A 237 -13.34 -3.28 -35.95
CA GLU A 237 -12.89 -3.10 -37.34
C GLU A 237 -12.21 -4.38 -37.88
N LYS A 238 -11.39 -5.03 -37.05
CA LYS A 238 -10.73 -6.30 -37.36
C LYS A 238 -11.64 -7.53 -37.28
N GLN A 239 -12.92 -7.35 -36.96
CA GLN A 239 -13.91 -8.43 -36.79
C GLN A 239 -13.53 -9.45 -35.69
N LEU A 240 -12.71 -9.03 -34.73
CA LEU A 240 -12.29 -9.83 -33.57
C LEU A 240 -13.25 -9.67 -32.37
N LEU A 241 -14.05 -8.60 -32.37
CA LEU A 241 -15.06 -8.33 -31.35
C LEU A 241 -16.34 -7.83 -32.02
N SER A 242 -17.51 -8.35 -31.63
CA SER A 242 -18.78 -7.81 -32.13
C SER A 242 -19.16 -6.53 -31.37
N GLU A 243 -19.81 -5.61 -32.05
CA GLU A 243 -20.32 -4.37 -31.44
C GLU A 243 -21.26 -4.66 -30.25
N TYR A 244 -22.10 -5.69 -30.36
CA TYR A 244 -22.94 -6.17 -29.26
C TYR A 244 -22.12 -6.57 -28.03
N ASN A 245 -21.07 -7.39 -28.21
CA ASN A 245 -20.23 -7.83 -27.09
C ASN A 245 -19.43 -6.68 -26.49
N TYR A 246 -18.89 -5.78 -27.33
CA TYR A 246 -18.20 -4.57 -26.89
C TYR A 246 -19.11 -3.72 -26.00
N ASN A 247 -20.32 -3.37 -26.48
CA ASN A 247 -21.26 -2.55 -25.71
C ASN A 247 -21.62 -3.20 -24.38
N ARG A 248 -21.89 -4.52 -24.38
CA ARG A 248 -22.18 -5.27 -23.15
C ARG A 248 -21.02 -5.22 -22.14
N ILE A 249 -19.77 -5.32 -22.60
CA ILE A 249 -18.58 -5.23 -21.74
C ILE A 249 -18.46 -3.82 -21.15
N VAL A 250 -18.54 -2.77 -21.99
CA VAL A 250 -18.42 -1.38 -21.54
C VAL A 250 -19.52 -1.00 -20.55
N GLU A 251 -20.76 -1.41 -20.80
CA GLU A 251 -21.88 -1.20 -19.86
C GLU A 251 -21.66 -1.92 -18.53
N GLY A 252 -21.17 -3.17 -18.56
CA GLY A 252 -20.83 -3.92 -17.36
C GLY A 252 -19.77 -3.23 -16.51
N ILE A 253 -18.68 -2.75 -17.15
CA ILE A 253 -17.60 -2.01 -16.48
C ILE A 253 -18.14 -0.71 -15.86
N LYS A 254 -18.93 0.07 -16.62
CA LYS A 254 -19.53 1.32 -16.12
C LYS A 254 -20.44 1.09 -14.91
N LYS A 255 -21.22 0.00 -14.93
CA LYS A 255 -22.07 -0.38 -13.80
C LYS A 255 -21.26 -0.69 -12.56
N ILE A 256 -20.27 -1.59 -12.66
CA ILE A 256 -19.39 -1.95 -11.53
C ILE A 256 -18.68 -0.70 -10.99
N TYR A 257 -18.12 0.12 -11.88
CA TYR A 257 -17.49 1.38 -11.49
C TYR A 257 -18.46 2.30 -10.72
N SER A 258 -19.70 2.46 -11.18
CA SER A 258 -20.72 3.23 -10.46
C SER A 258 -21.09 2.64 -9.09
N ASP A 259 -20.94 1.33 -8.91
CA ASP A 259 -21.24 0.65 -7.64
C ASP A 259 -20.09 0.80 -6.64
N ILE A 260 -18.84 0.76 -7.10
CA ILE A 260 -17.66 0.83 -6.21
C ILE A 260 -17.16 2.26 -5.96
N ARG A 261 -17.42 3.20 -6.87
CA ARG A 261 -16.92 4.58 -6.76
C ARG A 261 -17.63 5.31 -5.63
N LYS A 262 -16.86 6.03 -4.82
CA LYS A 262 -17.37 6.98 -3.83
C LYS A 262 -18.24 8.03 -4.55
N LYS A 263 -19.47 8.18 -4.07
CA LYS A 263 -20.39 9.21 -4.54
C LYS A 263 -20.14 10.48 -3.72
N ASP A 264 -20.25 11.62 -4.38
CA ASP A 264 -20.10 12.95 -3.76
C ASP A 264 -21.22 13.22 -2.75
#